data_AF-A0AAP0L9Q4-F1
#
_entry.id   AF-A0AAP0L9Q4-F1
#
_cell.length_a   1.000
_cell.length_b   1.000
_cell.length_c   1.000
_cell.angle_alpha   90.00
_cell.angle_beta   90.00
_cell.angle_gamma   90.00
#
_symmetry.space_group_name_H-M   'P 1'
#
loop_
_entity.id
_entity.type
_entity.pdbx_description
1 polymer ?
#
loop_
_entity_poly.entity_id
_entity_poly.type
_entity_poly.pdbx_seq_one_letter_code
_entity_poly.pdbx_strand_id
1 'polypeptide(L)'
;MLSLKLMSGWTDKSFTLLLELLIKAFPQGVRLLNSYYKANKMTTDLDFTYKTWDACPNHCMLFKDENKDIGECVICHASRYKEDDSNDPNTNKNTNANKNGGKRVAAKQVRYFPLKARLKRLFMSSKTSSLMTWHAKERIDDGVLRHPADSQAWKAFDTKNSSFASEIRNVRLGLATDEFNPFRNMSLVHSTWPVVLMCYNLPPWLCMKQPFLILSTLIDGKYGPGDKLDVFTQPLIEELKELWNEGVLTYDASTNEMFKLHAALLWTISDFPAYAYLSGWSTKGKFACPCCNIETKSQWLKYGGKYCFTGHRRFLPMDHKFRRDKFFDGKWEWDNVPNYLTGSGVLHQLDKYEILTEYRKEDLMKKIKVSSVKRRIEEDDEPVIVKNKVHSWKKKVYFSNFRIGSII
;
A
#
# COMPACT_ATOMS: atom_id res chain seq x y z
N MET A 1 19.69 13.22 -18.35
CA MET A 1 20.60 12.18 -18.90
C MET A 1 20.34 10.79 -18.33
N LEU A 2 20.33 10.58 -17.01
CA LEU A 2 19.98 9.25 -16.45
C LEU A 2 18.56 8.79 -16.87
N SER A 3 17.59 9.70 -16.90
CA SER A 3 16.25 9.43 -17.44
C SER A 3 16.26 8.96 -18.91
N LEU A 4 17.08 9.59 -19.76
CA LEU A 4 17.24 9.21 -21.16
C LEU A 4 17.85 7.81 -21.29
N LYS A 5 18.88 7.49 -20.50
CA LYS A 5 19.44 6.13 -20.45
C LYS A 5 18.37 5.09 -20.13
N LEU A 6 17.51 5.35 -19.14
CA LEU A 6 16.45 4.43 -18.75
C LEU A 6 15.38 4.29 -19.83
N MET A 7 14.89 5.40 -20.38
CA MET A 7 13.85 5.37 -21.42
C MET A 7 14.33 4.76 -22.74
N SER A 8 15.61 4.93 -23.07
CA SER A 8 16.20 4.47 -24.32
C SER A 8 16.95 3.14 -24.19
N GLY A 9 16.93 2.49 -23.01
CA GLY A 9 17.55 1.18 -22.80
C GLY A 9 19.07 1.15 -23.00
N TRP A 10 19.76 2.28 -22.78
CA TRP A 10 21.20 2.36 -23.03
C TRP A 10 21.99 1.50 -22.05
N THR A 11 23.01 0.80 -22.55
CA THR A 11 23.93 0.04 -21.69
C THR A 11 24.77 0.98 -20.82
N ASP A 12 25.22 0.51 -19.65
CA ASP A 12 26.08 1.30 -18.75
C ASP A 12 27.36 1.77 -19.44
N LYS A 13 27.91 0.92 -20.32
CA LYS A 13 29.07 1.23 -21.17
C LYS A 13 28.76 2.35 -22.15
N SER A 14 27.66 2.24 -22.91
CA SER A 14 27.29 3.27 -23.90
C SER A 14 27.05 4.64 -23.26
N PHE A 15 26.40 4.68 -22.10
CA PHE A 15 26.15 5.93 -21.38
C PHE A 15 27.44 6.51 -20.79
N THR A 16 28.35 5.67 -20.29
CA THR A 16 29.67 6.12 -19.82
C THR A 16 30.48 6.73 -20.96
N LEU A 17 30.51 6.08 -22.13
CA LEU A 17 31.17 6.63 -23.32
C LEU A 17 30.57 7.97 -23.76
N LEU A 18 29.24 8.13 -23.68
CA LEU A 18 28.60 9.42 -23.96
C LEU A 18 29.03 10.50 -22.95
N LEU A 19 29.06 10.19 -21.66
CA LEU A 19 29.50 11.13 -20.63
C LEU A 19 30.95 11.58 -20.88
N GLU A 20 31.83 10.65 -21.21
CA GLU A 20 33.22 10.94 -21.57
C GLU A 20 33.32 11.81 -22.83
N LEU A 21 32.53 11.51 -23.86
CA LEU A 21 32.47 12.30 -25.09
C LEU A 21 32.01 13.73 -24.81
N LEU A 22 30.96 13.91 -24.00
CA LEU A 22 30.45 15.24 -23.63
C LEU A 22 31.47 16.04 -22.82
N ILE A 23 32.19 15.39 -21.90
CA ILE A 23 33.27 16.04 -21.14
C ILE A 23 34.40 16.49 -22.09
N LYS A 24 34.77 15.66 -23.06
CA LYS A 24 35.79 16.02 -24.08
C LYS A 24 35.32 17.14 -25.00
N ALA A 25 34.04 17.15 -25.38
CA ALA A 25 33.45 18.17 -26.25
C ALA A 25 33.28 19.52 -25.54
N PHE A 26 33.09 19.53 -24.22
CA PHE A 26 32.83 20.75 -23.44
C PHE A 26 33.75 20.88 -22.21
N PRO A 27 35.08 21.05 -22.39
CA PRO A 27 36.06 20.96 -21.30
C PRO A 27 36.02 22.11 -20.29
N GLN A 28 35.50 23.30 -20.66
CA GLN A 28 35.54 24.51 -19.80
C GLN A 28 34.20 24.86 -19.10
N GLY A 29 33.11 24.13 -19.34
CA GLY A 29 31.78 24.56 -18.90
C GLY A 29 30.93 23.54 -18.14
N VAL A 30 31.39 22.29 -18.02
CA VAL A 30 30.47 21.18 -17.75
C VAL A 30 30.90 20.35 -16.54
N ARG A 31 30.21 20.52 -15.40
CA ARG A 31 30.33 19.66 -14.20
C ARG A 31 29.60 18.32 -14.37
N LEU A 32 29.92 17.57 -15.41
CA LEU A 32 29.35 16.23 -15.62
C LEU A 32 30.19 15.17 -14.93
N LEU A 33 29.51 14.13 -14.45
CA LEU A 33 30.13 12.94 -13.89
C LEU A 33 30.68 12.11 -15.06
N ASN A 34 31.92 11.63 -14.93
CA ASN A 34 32.61 10.93 -16.01
C ASN A 34 32.27 9.43 -16.14
N SER A 35 31.29 8.93 -15.38
CA SER A 35 30.83 7.56 -15.53
C SER A 35 29.40 7.35 -15.05
N TYR A 36 28.76 6.31 -15.57
CA TYR A 36 27.47 5.87 -15.06
C TYR A 36 27.54 5.56 -13.56
N TYR A 37 28.60 4.89 -13.10
CA TYR A 37 28.77 4.53 -11.70
C TYR A 37 28.73 5.76 -10.79
N LYS A 38 29.47 6.84 -11.13
CA LYS A 38 29.44 8.08 -10.34
C LYS A 38 28.07 8.75 -10.38
N ALA A 39 27.41 8.75 -11.55
CA ALA A 39 26.05 9.27 -11.69
C ALA A 39 25.03 8.50 -10.85
N ASN A 40 25.13 7.17 -10.83
CA ASN A 40 24.27 6.30 -10.03
C ASN A 40 24.57 6.40 -8.52
N LYS A 41 25.84 6.61 -8.15
CA LYS A 41 26.23 6.90 -6.77
C LYS A 41 25.61 8.21 -6.29
N MET A 42 25.66 9.26 -7.11
CA MET A 42 25.00 10.53 -6.78
C MET A 42 23.47 10.37 -6.59
N THR A 43 22.81 9.50 -7.38
CA THR A 43 21.39 9.20 -7.12
C THR A 43 21.16 8.47 -5.80
N THR A 44 22.14 7.70 -5.33
CA THR A 44 22.10 7.04 -4.02
C THR A 44 22.26 8.06 -2.90
N ASP A 45 23.21 8.99 -3.05
CA ASP A 45 23.47 10.06 -2.09
C ASP A 45 22.29 11.05 -1.98
N LEU A 46 21.48 11.17 -3.03
CA LEU A 46 20.26 11.99 -3.07
C LEU A 46 18.99 11.22 -2.64
N ASP A 47 19.14 10.02 -2.06
CA ASP A 47 18.07 9.14 -1.58
C ASP A 47 17.04 8.75 -2.67
N PHE A 48 17.43 8.72 -3.94
CA PHE A 48 16.56 8.22 -5.03
C PHE A 48 16.47 6.70 -5.07
N THR A 49 17.15 6.03 -4.14
CA THR A 49 17.19 4.57 -4.04
C THR A 49 16.00 4.02 -3.28
N TYR A 50 15.93 2.69 -3.26
CA TYR A 50 15.04 1.90 -2.46
C TYR A 50 15.86 1.01 -1.53
N LYS A 51 15.27 0.65 -0.39
CA LYS A 51 15.78 -0.40 0.48
C LYS A 51 15.23 -1.73 -0.01
N THR A 52 16.08 -2.74 -0.09
CA THR A 52 15.66 -4.11 -0.36
C THR A 52 15.66 -4.88 0.95
N TRP A 53 14.54 -5.51 1.29
CA TRP A 53 14.45 -6.42 2.42
C TRP A 53 14.11 -7.81 1.93
N ASP A 54 14.71 -8.80 2.58
CA ASP A 54 14.29 -10.18 2.37
C ASP A 54 12.96 -10.39 3.09
N ALA A 55 12.09 -11.19 2.49
CA ALA A 55 10.78 -11.50 3.03
C ALA A 55 10.61 -13.01 3.14
N CYS A 56 9.81 -13.45 4.10
CA CYS A 56 9.40 -14.84 4.18
C CYS A 56 8.70 -15.26 2.87
N PRO A 57 9.02 -16.44 2.30
CA PRO A 57 8.34 -16.96 1.11
C PRO A 57 6.82 -17.06 1.28
N ASN A 58 6.39 -17.36 2.52
CA ASN A 58 4.99 -17.41 2.93
C ASN A 58 4.44 -16.06 3.40
N HIS A 59 5.17 -14.95 3.18
CA HIS A 59 4.77 -13.57 3.48
C HIS A 59 4.52 -13.27 4.98
N CYS A 60 5.01 -14.12 5.89
CA CYS A 60 4.70 -13.97 7.31
C CYS A 60 5.43 -12.81 7.99
N MET A 61 6.62 -12.45 7.50
CA MET A 61 7.46 -11.40 8.09
C MET A 61 8.48 -10.86 7.09
N LEU A 62 9.05 -9.71 7.42
CA LEU A 62 10.24 -9.15 6.79
C LEU A 62 11.47 -9.46 7.65
N PHE A 63 12.57 -9.85 7.00
CA PHE A 63 13.88 -10.01 7.64
C PHE A 63 14.56 -8.63 7.74
N LYS A 64 14.00 -7.77 8.61
CA LYS A 64 14.48 -6.42 8.90
C LYS A 64 14.74 -6.24 10.40
N ASP A 65 15.48 -5.19 10.75
CA ASP A 65 15.75 -4.79 12.14
C ASP A 65 16.29 -5.94 12.99
N GLU A 66 15.63 -6.31 14.09
CA GLU A 66 16.02 -7.43 14.97
C GLU A 66 16.04 -8.79 14.26
N ASN A 67 15.27 -8.93 13.18
CA ASN A 67 15.15 -10.14 12.37
C ASN A 67 16.09 -10.13 11.14
N LYS A 68 17.07 -9.22 11.09
CA LYS A 68 17.94 -9.07 9.91
C LYS A 68 18.90 -10.24 9.72
N ASP A 69 19.32 -10.90 10.79
CA ASP A 69 20.39 -11.92 10.75
C ASP A 69 19.88 -13.36 10.84
N ILE A 70 18.59 -13.55 11.15
CA ILE A 70 17.98 -14.87 11.20
C ILE A 70 17.87 -15.49 9.79
N GLY A 71 18.11 -16.79 9.71
CA GLY A 71 18.09 -17.58 8.47
C GLY A 71 16.73 -18.22 8.16
N GLU A 72 15.80 -18.19 9.10
CA GLU A 72 14.48 -18.82 8.99
C GLU A 72 13.39 -17.90 9.55
N CYS A 73 12.17 -18.06 9.05
CA CYS A 73 11.03 -17.30 9.52
C CYS A 73 10.61 -17.75 10.92
N VAL A 74 10.55 -16.83 11.90
CA VAL A 74 10.15 -17.18 13.29
C VAL A 74 8.71 -17.68 13.41
N ILE A 75 7.86 -17.40 12.42
CA ILE A 75 6.43 -17.74 12.44
C ILE A 75 6.16 -19.10 11.78
N CYS A 76 6.79 -19.37 10.63
CA CYS A 76 6.50 -20.57 9.84
C CYS A 76 7.71 -21.49 9.61
N HIS A 77 8.88 -21.11 10.13
CA HIS A 77 10.16 -21.81 9.99
C HIS A 77 10.61 -22.04 8.54
N ALA A 78 9.98 -21.38 7.56
CA ALA A 78 10.45 -21.42 6.19
C ALA A 78 11.83 -20.77 6.08
N SER A 79 12.71 -21.39 5.30
CA SER A 79 14.02 -20.84 4.98
C SER A 79 13.89 -19.45 4.33
N ARG A 80 14.75 -18.53 4.76
CA ARG A 80 14.93 -17.23 4.11
C ARG A 80 15.50 -17.36 2.70
N TYR A 81 16.32 -18.38 2.48
CA TYR A 81 17.09 -18.57 1.25
C TYR A 81 16.46 -19.63 0.36
N LYS A 82 16.67 -19.51 -0.94
CA LYS A 82 16.30 -20.58 -1.89
C LYS A 82 17.09 -21.84 -1.55
N GLU A 83 16.46 -22.99 -1.70
CA GLU A 83 17.16 -24.27 -1.68
C GLU A 83 18.03 -24.35 -2.94
N ASP A 84 19.29 -24.76 -2.78
CA ASP A 84 20.13 -25.10 -3.93
C ASP A 84 19.55 -26.38 -4.54
N ASP A 85 19.03 -26.32 -5.77
CA ASP A 85 18.55 -27.45 -6.58
C ASP A 85 19.72 -28.40 -6.90
N SER A 86 20.23 -29.08 -5.89
CA SER A 86 21.30 -30.06 -5.95
C SER A 86 20.77 -31.50 -6.12
N ASN A 87 19.45 -31.65 -6.30
CA ASN A 87 18.76 -32.93 -6.47
C ASN A 87 18.10 -33.11 -7.86
N ASP A 88 18.42 -32.29 -8.87
CA ASP A 88 18.07 -32.62 -10.26
C ASP A 88 19.17 -33.54 -10.85
N PRO A 89 18.88 -34.83 -11.15
CA PRO A 89 19.86 -35.74 -11.71
C PRO A 89 20.35 -35.35 -13.12
N ASN A 90 19.73 -34.36 -13.78
CA ASN A 90 20.05 -33.97 -15.16
C ASN A 90 20.85 -32.65 -15.29
N THR A 91 21.28 -32.03 -14.19
CA THR A 91 22.16 -30.85 -14.31
C THR A 91 23.62 -31.27 -14.28
N ASN A 92 24.29 -31.13 -15.43
CA ASN A 92 25.70 -31.46 -15.61
C ASN A 92 26.55 -30.79 -14.52
N LYS A 93 27.20 -31.64 -13.71
CA LYS A 93 28.08 -31.26 -12.61
C LYS A 93 29.29 -30.47 -13.13
N ASN A 94 29.21 -29.14 -13.09
CA ASN A 94 30.42 -28.34 -12.87
C ASN A 94 30.62 -28.16 -11.36
N THR A 95 31.12 -29.22 -10.74
CA THR A 95 31.67 -29.22 -9.39
C THR A 95 32.87 -28.29 -9.36
N ASN A 96 32.66 -27.01 -9.00
CA ASN A 96 33.68 -26.12 -8.43
C ASN A 96 33.13 -24.78 -7.86
N ALA A 97 31.85 -24.67 -7.51
CA ALA A 97 31.30 -23.44 -6.91
C ALA A 97 31.16 -23.49 -5.36
N ASN A 98 31.16 -24.66 -4.73
CA ASN A 98 30.79 -24.82 -3.32
C ASN A 98 31.94 -24.96 -2.31
N LYS A 99 33.10 -24.34 -2.59
CA LYS A 99 34.18 -24.19 -1.59
C LYS A 99 34.50 -22.75 -1.18
N ASN A 100 33.93 -21.73 -1.83
CA ASN A 100 34.20 -20.32 -1.51
C ASN A 100 32.89 -19.51 -1.38
N GLY A 101 32.34 -19.42 -0.17
CA GLY A 101 31.53 -18.27 0.28
C GLY A 101 30.47 -17.72 -0.69
N GLY A 102 29.72 -18.57 -1.39
CA GLY A 102 28.66 -18.14 -2.30
C GLY A 102 27.57 -17.36 -1.57
N LYS A 103 27.19 -16.20 -2.10
CA LYS A 103 26.18 -15.32 -1.48
C LYS A 103 24.80 -16.01 -1.58
N ARG A 104 24.28 -16.49 -0.45
CA ARG A 104 22.95 -17.13 -0.38
C ARG A 104 21.88 -16.19 -0.93
N VAL A 105 21.04 -16.69 -1.84
CA VAL A 105 20.01 -15.89 -2.50
C VAL A 105 18.71 -15.98 -1.73
N ALA A 106 18.13 -14.82 -1.37
CA ALA A 106 16.85 -14.76 -0.69
C ALA A 106 15.72 -15.36 -1.55
N ALA A 107 14.83 -16.11 -0.93
CA ALA A 107 13.70 -16.74 -1.60
C ALA A 107 12.62 -15.73 -2.03
N LYS A 108 12.45 -14.64 -1.27
CA LYS A 108 11.61 -13.50 -1.65
C LYS A 108 12.23 -12.20 -1.17
N GLN A 109 12.04 -11.13 -1.94
CA GLN A 109 12.46 -9.77 -1.59
C GLN A 109 11.32 -8.79 -1.81
N VAL A 110 11.33 -7.70 -1.04
CA VAL A 110 10.46 -6.55 -1.20
C VAL A 110 11.32 -5.30 -1.38
N ARG A 111 10.85 -4.36 -2.21
CA ARG A 111 11.51 -3.05 -2.36
C ARG A 111 10.68 -2.01 -1.64
N TYR A 112 11.31 -1.30 -0.73
CA TYR A 112 10.72 -0.20 0.03
C TYR A 112 11.36 1.12 -0.37
N PHE A 113 10.53 2.12 -0.60
CA PHE A 113 10.89 3.43 -1.11
C PHE A 113 10.55 4.45 -0.01
N PRO A 114 11.55 4.94 0.76
CA PRO A 114 11.31 5.81 1.91
C PRO A 114 10.47 7.05 1.58
N LEU A 115 9.40 7.28 2.33
CA LEU A 115 8.45 8.36 2.11
C LEU A 115 9.03 9.71 2.50
N LYS A 116 9.66 9.82 3.67
CA LYS A 116 10.23 11.07 4.20
C LYS A 116 11.16 11.76 3.20
N ALA A 117 12.11 11.02 2.64
CA ALA A 117 13.06 11.55 1.66
C ALA A 117 12.35 12.08 0.40
N ARG A 118 11.28 11.40 -0.04
CA ARG A 118 10.50 11.82 -1.22
C ARG A 118 9.72 13.10 -0.96
N LEU A 119 9.08 13.22 0.21
CA LEU A 119 8.38 14.45 0.58
C LEU A 119 9.33 15.64 0.75
N LYS A 120 10.48 15.44 1.43
CA LYS A 120 11.51 16.48 1.56
C LYS A 120 11.94 17.03 0.21
N ARG A 121 12.14 16.16 -0.79
CA ARG A 121 12.52 16.58 -2.14
C ARG A 121 11.49 17.48 -2.84
N LEU A 122 10.20 17.28 -2.58
CA LEU A 122 9.16 18.14 -3.14
C LEU A 122 9.27 19.58 -2.63
N PHE A 123 9.75 19.77 -1.39
CA PHE A 123 10.02 21.09 -0.83
C PHE A 123 11.41 21.65 -1.19
N MET A 124 12.41 20.80 -1.40
CA MET A 124 13.76 21.24 -1.78
C MET A 124 13.88 21.71 -3.24
N SER A 125 12.96 21.30 -4.12
CA SER A 125 12.98 21.75 -5.52
C SER A 125 12.20 23.04 -5.69
N SER A 126 12.86 24.08 -6.24
CA SER A 126 12.24 25.35 -6.58
C SER A 126 11.07 25.24 -7.56
N LYS A 127 10.99 24.13 -8.33
CA LYS A 127 9.90 23.88 -9.29
C LYS A 127 8.63 23.33 -8.64
N THR A 128 8.76 22.61 -7.53
CA THR A 128 7.63 21.90 -6.90
C THR A 128 7.22 22.51 -5.56
N SER A 129 8.14 23.19 -4.89
CA SER A 129 7.96 23.72 -3.54
C SER A 129 6.78 24.69 -3.42
N SER A 130 6.62 25.68 -4.32
CA SER A 130 5.47 26.58 -4.32
C SER A 130 4.15 25.83 -4.49
N LEU A 131 4.14 24.81 -5.36
CA LEU A 131 2.98 23.97 -5.65
C LEU A 131 2.55 23.11 -4.46
N MET A 132 3.44 22.86 -3.48
CA MET A 132 3.08 22.13 -2.25
C MET A 132 2.18 22.94 -1.31
N THR A 133 1.99 24.24 -1.58
CA THR A 133 1.05 25.12 -0.86
C THR A 133 -0.10 25.59 -1.74
N TRP A 134 -0.21 25.07 -2.97
CA TRP A 134 -1.21 25.46 -3.96
C TRP A 134 -2.64 25.33 -3.42
N HIS A 135 -2.94 24.21 -2.75
CA HIS A 135 -4.27 23.91 -2.22
C HIS A 135 -4.81 24.97 -1.24
N ALA A 136 -3.92 25.74 -0.60
CA ALA A 136 -4.27 26.78 0.36
C ALA A 136 -4.18 28.20 -0.25
N LYS A 137 -3.23 28.44 -1.17
CA LYS A 137 -2.94 29.79 -1.68
C LYS A 137 -3.67 30.13 -2.99
N GLU A 138 -3.76 29.18 -3.92
CA GLU A 138 -4.20 29.43 -5.30
C GLU A 138 -5.50 28.72 -5.66
N ARG A 139 -5.94 27.75 -4.83
CA ARG A 139 -7.21 27.06 -5.02
C ARG A 139 -8.38 28.04 -4.90
N ILE A 140 -9.31 27.96 -5.85
CA ILE A 140 -10.59 28.67 -5.80
C ILE A 140 -11.52 27.94 -4.84
N ASP A 141 -12.02 28.64 -3.82
CA ASP A 141 -13.00 28.12 -2.86
C ASP A 141 -14.39 28.72 -3.13
N ASP A 142 -15.04 28.20 -4.17
CA ASP A 142 -16.38 28.62 -4.61
C ASP A 142 -17.49 27.65 -4.14
N GLY A 143 -17.15 26.72 -3.24
CA GLY A 143 -18.04 25.66 -2.78
C GLY A 143 -18.19 24.49 -3.76
N VAL A 144 -17.50 24.50 -4.91
CA VAL A 144 -17.51 23.39 -5.88
C VAL A 144 -16.37 22.40 -5.58
N LEU A 145 -16.63 21.10 -5.74
CA LEU A 145 -15.63 20.05 -5.59
C LEU A 145 -14.69 20.02 -6.81
N ARG A 146 -13.58 20.77 -6.75
CA ARG A 146 -12.55 20.88 -7.80
C ARG A 146 -11.28 20.10 -7.47
N HIS A 147 -11.03 19.92 -6.19
CA HIS A 147 -9.83 19.31 -5.64
C HIS A 147 -10.18 18.55 -4.34
N PRO A 148 -9.42 17.51 -3.95
CA PRO A 148 -9.59 16.81 -2.68
C PRO A 148 -9.74 17.71 -1.43
N ALA A 149 -9.12 18.89 -1.44
CA ALA A 149 -9.25 19.90 -0.37
C ALA A 149 -10.67 20.47 -0.22
N ASP A 150 -11.50 20.42 -1.25
CA ASP A 150 -12.89 20.88 -1.19
C ASP A 150 -13.80 19.86 -0.50
N SER A 151 -13.33 18.61 -0.35
CA SER A 151 -14.11 17.51 0.19
C SER A 151 -14.44 17.71 1.68
N GLN A 152 -15.60 17.19 2.09
CA GLN A 152 -15.99 17.19 3.50
C GLN A 152 -15.00 16.40 4.37
N ALA A 153 -14.39 15.34 3.82
CA ALA A 153 -13.40 14.53 4.53
C ALA A 153 -12.15 15.36 4.91
N TRP A 154 -11.64 16.15 3.97
CA TRP A 154 -10.51 17.05 4.23
C TRP A 154 -10.89 18.13 5.25
N LYS A 155 -12.03 18.80 5.03
CA LYS A 155 -12.49 19.88 5.93
C LYS A 155 -12.72 19.37 7.36
N ALA A 156 -13.31 18.19 7.52
CA ALA A 156 -13.51 17.54 8.82
C ALA A 156 -12.17 17.17 9.47
N PHE A 157 -11.20 16.68 8.69
CA PHE A 157 -9.86 16.38 9.17
C PHE A 157 -9.14 17.64 9.67
N ASP A 158 -9.18 18.73 8.91
CA ASP A 158 -8.54 20.00 9.27
C ASP A 158 -9.19 20.64 10.50
N THR A 159 -10.53 20.56 10.60
CA THR A 159 -11.28 21.03 11.77
C THR A 159 -10.88 20.27 13.04
N LYS A 160 -10.71 18.95 12.94
CA LYS A 160 -10.32 18.09 14.06
C LYS A 160 -8.85 18.24 14.45
N ASN A 161 -7.99 18.62 13.50
CA ASN A 161 -6.53 18.70 13.68
C ASN A 161 -6.02 20.10 13.32
N SER A 162 -6.53 21.13 14.00
CA SER A 162 -6.24 22.53 13.69
C SER A 162 -4.75 22.88 13.75
N SER A 163 -3.99 22.26 14.67
CA SER A 163 -2.53 22.43 14.77
C SER A 163 -1.76 21.86 13.58
N PHE A 164 -2.30 20.80 12.96
CA PHE A 164 -1.74 20.26 11.71
C PHE A 164 -2.11 21.16 10.53
N ALA A 165 -3.37 21.61 10.48
CA ALA A 165 -3.91 22.38 9.37
C ALA A 165 -3.36 23.83 9.30
N SER A 166 -2.94 24.41 10.43
CA SER A 166 -2.37 25.76 10.50
C SER A 166 -1.07 25.89 9.72
N GLU A 167 -0.28 24.83 9.64
CA GLU A 167 0.91 24.76 8.78
C GLU A 167 0.51 24.21 7.41
N ILE A 168 0.30 25.12 6.45
CA ILE A 168 -0.14 24.80 5.09
C ILE A 168 0.85 23.91 4.32
N ARG A 169 2.12 23.83 4.75
CA ARG A 169 3.13 22.94 4.15
C ARG A 169 2.97 21.49 4.61
N ASN A 170 2.16 21.21 5.63
CA ASN A 170 1.89 19.84 6.04
C ASN A 170 1.16 19.05 4.95
N VAL A 171 1.57 17.80 4.77
CA VAL A 171 1.21 17.02 3.59
C VAL A 171 0.04 16.09 3.85
N ARG A 172 -0.96 16.11 2.96
CA ARG A 172 -2.08 15.18 2.98
C ARG A 172 -1.95 14.17 1.84
N LEU A 173 -2.03 12.90 2.20
CA LEU A 173 -1.77 11.76 1.34
C LEU A 173 -3.03 10.96 1.10
N GLY A 174 -3.15 10.37 -0.09
CA GLY A 174 -4.01 9.23 -0.35
C GLY A 174 -3.16 8.00 -0.62
N LEU A 175 -3.63 6.81 -0.24
CA LEU A 175 -2.94 5.54 -0.50
C LEU A 175 -3.74 4.71 -1.50
N ALA A 176 -3.11 4.24 -2.56
CA ALA A 176 -3.69 3.31 -3.51
C ALA A 176 -2.88 2.02 -3.59
N THR A 177 -3.56 0.91 -3.77
CA THR A 177 -2.92 -0.40 -3.93
C THR A 177 -3.82 -1.35 -4.69
N ASP A 178 -3.23 -2.18 -5.55
CA ASP A 178 -3.95 -3.16 -6.35
C ASP A 178 -2.98 -4.27 -6.82
N GLU A 179 -3.49 -5.40 -7.27
CA GLU A 179 -2.70 -6.46 -7.91
C GLU A 179 -2.59 -6.22 -9.42
N PHE A 180 -1.39 -6.34 -10.00
CA PHE A 180 -1.27 -6.35 -11.45
C PHE A 180 -0.18 -7.30 -11.96
N ASN A 181 -0.34 -7.80 -13.18
CA ASN A 181 0.68 -8.60 -13.87
C ASN A 181 1.43 -7.71 -14.89
N PRO A 182 2.70 -7.36 -14.65
CA PRO A 182 3.46 -6.46 -15.53
C PRO A 182 3.78 -7.06 -16.90
N PHE A 183 3.75 -8.39 -17.06
CA PHE A 183 4.27 -9.06 -18.24
C PHE A 183 3.22 -9.33 -19.33
N ARG A 184 1.96 -8.91 -19.15
CA ARG A 184 0.83 -9.03 -20.11
C ARG A 184 0.59 -10.40 -20.75
N ASN A 185 1.33 -11.44 -20.37
CA ASN A 185 1.01 -12.81 -20.73
C ASN A 185 -0.08 -13.29 -19.77
N MET A 186 -1.14 -13.89 -20.31
CA MET A 186 -2.22 -14.54 -19.56
C MET A 186 -1.74 -15.72 -18.68
N SER A 187 -0.43 -15.89 -18.48
CA SER A 187 0.16 -16.88 -17.59
C SER A 187 0.35 -16.30 -16.18
N LEU A 188 -0.12 -17.07 -15.19
CA LEU A 188 -0.11 -16.80 -13.75
C LEU A 188 1.30 -16.78 -13.10
N VAL A 189 2.36 -16.54 -13.86
CA VAL A 189 3.73 -16.80 -13.40
C VAL A 189 4.25 -15.68 -12.49
N HIS A 190 3.67 -14.47 -12.59
CA HIS A 190 4.11 -13.32 -11.82
C HIS A 190 2.97 -12.34 -11.51
N SER A 191 2.97 -11.88 -10.27
CA SER A 191 2.11 -10.83 -9.72
C SER A 191 3.00 -9.78 -9.05
N THR A 192 2.68 -8.52 -9.32
CA THR A 192 3.30 -7.35 -8.70
C THR A 192 2.23 -6.56 -7.97
N TRP A 193 2.51 -6.24 -6.71
CA TRP A 193 1.62 -5.48 -5.85
C TRP A 193 2.32 -4.17 -5.42
N PRO A 194 2.01 -3.03 -6.06
CA PRO A 194 2.51 -1.73 -5.68
C PRO A 194 1.64 -1.09 -4.60
N VAL A 195 2.29 -0.41 -3.67
CA VAL A 195 1.66 0.53 -2.74
C VAL A 195 2.10 1.93 -3.13
N VAL A 196 1.14 2.75 -3.56
CA VAL A 196 1.37 4.08 -4.13
C VAL A 196 0.69 5.13 -3.28
N LEU A 197 1.35 6.28 -3.11
CA LEU A 197 0.85 7.43 -2.38
C LEU A 197 0.67 8.61 -3.34
N MET A 198 -0.44 9.32 -3.19
CA MET A 198 -0.74 10.56 -3.91
C MET A 198 -0.57 11.72 -2.96
N CYS A 199 0.17 12.75 -3.39
CA CYS A 199 0.31 13.98 -2.63
C CYS A 199 -0.76 14.98 -3.06
N TYR A 200 -1.78 15.15 -2.22
CA TYR A 200 -2.90 16.06 -2.52
C TYR A 200 -2.60 17.52 -2.19
N ASN A 201 -1.38 17.86 -1.77
CA ASN A 201 -1.00 19.26 -1.67
C ASN A 201 -0.81 19.90 -3.04
N LEU A 202 -0.46 19.07 -4.04
CA LEU A 202 -0.22 19.47 -5.42
C LEU A 202 -1.52 19.78 -6.16
N PRO A 203 -1.47 20.64 -7.19
CA PRO A 203 -2.65 20.97 -7.99
C PRO A 203 -3.23 19.77 -8.75
N PRO A 204 -4.53 19.82 -9.13
CA PRO A 204 -5.24 18.73 -9.81
C PRO A 204 -4.54 18.19 -11.05
N TRP A 205 -3.87 19.06 -11.82
CA TRP A 205 -3.18 18.66 -13.05
C TRP A 205 -1.85 17.93 -12.81
N LEU A 206 -1.35 17.89 -11.57
CA LEU A 206 -0.10 17.21 -11.19
C LEU A 206 -0.30 16.05 -10.21
N CYS A 207 -1.22 16.16 -9.24
CA CYS A 207 -1.32 15.21 -8.11
C CYS A 207 -1.54 13.74 -8.53
N MET A 208 -2.14 13.51 -9.70
CA MET A 208 -2.37 12.18 -10.28
C MET A 208 -1.43 11.84 -11.46
N LYS A 209 -0.43 12.69 -11.76
CA LYS A 209 0.54 12.42 -12.84
C LYS A 209 1.63 11.48 -12.34
N GLN A 210 2.06 10.58 -13.21
CA GLN A 210 3.09 9.55 -12.93
C GLN A 210 4.32 10.08 -12.17
N PRO A 211 4.93 11.25 -12.48
CA PRO A 211 6.12 11.73 -11.77
C PRO A 211 5.87 12.11 -10.30
N PHE A 212 4.61 12.35 -9.91
CA PHE A 212 4.20 12.77 -8.57
C PHE A 212 3.51 11.66 -7.77
N LEU A 213 3.31 10.49 -8.39
CA LEU A 213 2.91 9.28 -7.68
C LEU A 213 4.12 8.73 -6.91
N ILE A 214 3.99 8.67 -5.59
CA ILE A 214 5.04 8.18 -4.71
C ILE A 214 4.87 6.68 -4.54
N LEU A 215 5.66 5.89 -5.26
CA LEU A 215 5.78 4.46 -4.97
C LEU A 215 6.42 4.29 -3.58
N SER A 216 5.75 3.59 -2.68
CA SER A 216 6.21 3.29 -1.31
C SER A 216 6.74 1.87 -1.18
N THR A 217 6.00 0.89 -1.71
CA THR A 217 6.37 -0.52 -1.58
C THR A 217 6.09 -1.24 -2.89
N LEU A 218 7.01 -2.09 -3.32
CA LEU A 218 6.84 -2.97 -4.48
C LEU A 218 7.05 -4.42 -4.04
N ILE A 219 6.00 -5.21 -4.14
CA ILE A 219 5.98 -6.61 -3.73
C ILE A 219 5.85 -7.46 -4.99
N ASP A 220 6.95 -8.13 -5.37
CA ASP A 220 6.98 -9.01 -6.52
C ASP A 220 6.91 -10.47 -6.07
N GLY A 221 6.18 -11.32 -6.79
CA GLY A 221 6.10 -12.74 -6.49
C GLY A 221 5.26 -13.54 -7.47
N LYS A 222 5.21 -14.86 -7.30
CA LYS A 222 4.28 -15.71 -8.07
C LYS A 222 2.81 -15.43 -7.71
N TYR A 223 2.58 -15.08 -6.44
CA TYR A 223 1.26 -14.79 -5.89
C TYR A 223 1.30 -13.46 -5.14
N GLY A 224 0.18 -12.73 -5.20
CA GLY A 224 -0.04 -11.55 -4.38
C GLY A 224 0.03 -11.85 -2.87
N PRO A 225 0.25 -10.83 -2.04
CA PRO A 225 0.39 -10.97 -0.59
C PRO A 225 -0.93 -11.32 0.13
N GLY A 226 -2.09 -11.07 -0.50
CA GLY A 226 -3.40 -11.33 0.08
C GLY A 226 -3.57 -10.70 1.46
N ASP A 227 -4.02 -11.50 2.42
CA ASP A 227 -4.25 -11.09 3.82
C ASP A 227 -2.97 -10.86 4.65
N LYS A 228 -1.81 -10.87 4.00
CA LYS A 228 -0.49 -10.52 4.57
C LYS A 228 0.10 -9.25 3.95
N LEU A 229 -0.69 -8.50 3.18
CA LEU A 229 -0.28 -7.20 2.64
C LEU A 229 0.25 -6.27 3.74
N ASP A 230 -0.33 -6.36 4.93
CA ASP A 230 0.01 -5.53 6.07
C ASP A 230 1.47 -5.66 6.53
N VAL A 231 2.04 -6.87 6.45
CA VAL A 231 3.46 -7.14 6.73
C VAL A 231 4.38 -6.27 5.86
N PHE A 232 4.01 -6.07 4.60
CA PHE A 232 4.79 -5.28 3.65
C PHE A 232 4.52 -3.77 3.76
N THR A 233 3.37 -3.37 4.32
CA THR A 233 3.05 -1.96 4.58
C THR A 233 3.55 -1.46 5.93
N GLN A 234 3.95 -2.35 6.84
CA GLN A 234 4.46 -2.00 8.17
C GLN A 234 5.53 -0.88 8.14
N PRO A 235 6.54 -0.91 7.25
CA PRO A 235 7.56 0.14 7.19
C PRO A 235 7.01 1.51 6.79
N LEU A 236 6.01 1.53 5.90
CA LEU A 236 5.30 2.76 5.54
C LEU A 236 4.51 3.31 6.74
N ILE A 237 3.82 2.43 7.47
CA ILE A 237 3.03 2.82 8.65
C ILE A 237 3.94 3.40 9.74
N GLU A 238 5.12 2.82 9.95
CA GLU A 238 6.15 3.33 10.87
C GLU A 238 6.58 4.75 10.45
N GLU A 239 6.96 4.97 9.18
CA GLU A 239 7.33 6.31 8.70
C GLU A 239 6.19 7.32 8.80
N LEU A 240 4.95 6.92 8.52
CA LEU A 240 3.78 7.78 8.65
C LEU A 240 3.50 8.17 10.11
N LYS A 241 3.71 7.25 11.07
CA LYS A 241 3.60 7.54 12.50
C LYS A 241 4.66 8.55 12.94
N GLU A 242 5.90 8.37 12.49
CA GLU A 242 6.98 9.31 12.78
C GLU A 242 6.69 10.69 12.15
N LEU A 243 6.23 10.74 10.90
CA LEU A 243 5.82 11.99 10.25
C LEU A 243 4.68 12.69 10.97
N TRP A 244 3.75 11.94 11.58
CA TRP A 244 2.65 12.52 12.32
C TRP A 244 3.05 13.01 13.71
N ASN A 245 3.67 12.15 14.52
CA ASN A 245 3.98 12.44 15.92
C ASN A 245 5.18 13.37 16.06
N GLU A 246 6.25 13.06 15.35
CA GLU A 246 7.53 13.74 15.52
C GLU A 246 7.79 14.75 14.42
N GLY A 247 7.30 14.55 13.20
CA GLY A 247 7.62 15.37 12.03
C GLY A 247 9.08 15.24 11.59
N VAL A 248 9.44 15.84 10.45
CA VAL A 248 10.82 15.85 9.95
C VAL A 248 11.25 17.24 9.54
N LEU A 249 12.44 17.66 9.98
CA LEU A 249 13.00 18.95 9.61
C LEU A 249 13.29 18.99 8.10
N THR A 250 12.70 19.96 7.42
CA THR A 250 12.64 20.07 5.96
C THR A 250 12.92 21.50 5.53
N TYR A 251 13.73 21.65 4.49
CA TYR A 251 14.00 22.93 3.85
C TYR A 251 12.96 23.19 2.75
N ASP A 252 12.35 24.37 2.78
CA ASP A 252 11.41 24.83 1.77
C ASP A 252 12.08 25.84 0.83
N ALA A 253 12.26 25.46 -0.43
CA ALA A 253 12.92 26.28 -1.45
C ALA A 253 12.11 27.52 -1.85
N SER A 254 10.79 27.54 -1.61
CA SER A 254 9.93 28.69 -1.96
C SER A 254 10.04 29.82 -0.95
N THR A 255 10.12 29.49 0.35
CA THR A 255 10.26 30.49 1.42
C THR A 255 11.69 30.65 1.89
N ASN A 256 12.61 29.77 1.48
CA ASN A 256 14.00 29.71 1.93
C ASN A 256 14.12 29.48 3.45
N GLU A 257 13.22 28.67 4.01
CA GLU A 257 13.14 28.43 5.46
C GLU A 257 13.16 26.94 5.80
N MET A 258 13.61 26.66 7.02
CA MET A 258 13.46 25.34 7.63
C MET A 258 12.11 25.28 8.36
N PHE A 259 11.36 24.21 8.14
CA PHE A 259 10.13 23.95 8.85
C PHE A 259 10.03 22.48 9.25
N LYS A 260 9.11 22.20 10.16
CA LYS A 260 8.84 20.86 10.65
C LYS A 260 7.71 20.25 9.82
N LEU A 261 8.07 19.37 8.88
CA LEU A 261 7.12 18.73 7.99
C LEU A 261 6.39 17.60 8.71
N HIS A 262 5.07 17.69 8.77
CA HIS A 262 4.19 16.58 9.13
C HIS A 262 3.42 16.06 7.91
N ALA A 263 3.01 14.79 7.97
CA ALA A 263 2.17 14.19 6.94
C ALA A 263 1.03 13.36 7.54
N ALA A 264 -0.10 13.32 6.84
CA ALA A 264 -1.28 12.57 7.23
C ALA A 264 -1.84 11.79 6.03
N LEU A 265 -2.28 10.56 6.27
CA LEU A 265 -3.04 9.78 5.29
C LEU A 265 -4.53 10.07 5.49
N LEU A 266 -5.23 10.54 4.46
CA LEU A 266 -6.65 10.90 4.57
C LEU A 266 -7.57 9.72 4.27
N TRP A 267 -7.27 8.97 3.20
CA TRP A 267 -8.07 7.84 2.73
C TRP A 267 -7.25 6.86 1.90
N THR A 268 -7.82 5.68 1.71
CA THR A 268 -7.34 4.68 0.76
C THR A 268 -8.21 4.63 -0.50
N ILE A 269 -7.61 4.29 -1.63
CA ILE A 269 -8.26 4.05 -2.92
C ILE A 269 -7.96 2.60 -3.29
N SER A 270 -8.96 1.76 -3.17
CA SER A 270 -8.86 0.32 -3.40
C SER A 270 -10.17 -0.19 -3.94
N ASP A 271 -10.11 -1.21 -4.79
CA ASP A 271 -11.28 -2.03 -5.08
C ASP A 271 -11.69 -2.85 -3.84
N PHE A 272 -12.80 -3.58 -3.94
CA PHE A 272 -13.33 -4.33 -2.80
C PHE A 272 -12.40 -5.46 -2.29
N PRO A 273 -11.72 -6.21 -3.16
CA PRO A 273 -10.65 -7.14 -2.78
C PRO A 273 -9.47 -6.48 -2.07
N ALA A 274 -8.85 -5.45 -2.64
CA ALA A 274 -7.70 -4.79 -2.04
C ALA A 274 -8.07 -4.09 -0.72
N TYR A 275 -9.30 -3.55 -0.63
CA TYR A 275 -9.85 -3.03 0.62
C TYR A 275 -9.86 -4.09 1.72
N ALA A 276 -10.25 -5.34 1.41
CA ALA A 276 -10.26 -6.42 2.39
C ALA A 276 -8.87 -6.72 2.95
N TYR A 277 -7.85 -6.67 2.09
CA TYR A 277 -6.46 -6.92 2.50
C TYR A 277 -5.88 -5.76 3.32
N LEU A 278 -6.22 -4.51 2.98
CA LEU A 278 -5.79 -3.33 3.73
C LEU A 278 -6.47 -3.19 5.09
N SER A 279 -7.79 -3.41 5.15
CA SER A 279 -8.59 -3.22 6.37
C SER A 279 -8.58 -4.44 7.29
N GLY A 280 -8.35 -5.64 6.76
CA GLY A 280 -8.56 -6.91 7.47
C GLY A 280 -10.04 -7.30 7.60
N TRP A 281 -10.95 -6.54 6.98
CA TRP A 281 -12.37 -6.84 6.92
C TRP A 281 -12.68 -7.82 5.77
N SER A 282 -13.53 -8.82 6.02
CA SER A 282 -14.05 -9.66 4.95
C SER A 282 -15.08 -8.88 4.12
N THR A 283 -14.74 -8.55 2.88
CA THR A 283 -15.69 -8.05 1.88
C THR A 283 -16.49 -9.17 1.20
N LYS A 284 -16.38 -10.40 1.70
CA LYS A 284 -17.16 -11.57 1.26
C LYS A 284 -18.14 -12.01 2.35
N GLY A 285 -19.27 -12.56 1.92
CA GLY A 285 -20.26 -13.20 2.79
C GLY A 285 -21.34 -12.24 3.34
N LYS A 286 -22.00 -12.67 4.42
CA LYS A 286 -23.20 -12.01 4.98
C LYS A 286 -22.96 -10.56 5.40
N PHE A 287 -21.79 -10.25 5.95
CA PHE A 287 -21.43 -8.92 6.46
C PHE A 287 -20.33 -8.26 5.62
N ALA A 288 -20.46 -8.32 4.29
CA ALA A 288 -19.46 -7.78 3.38
C ALA A 288 -19.27 -6.25 3.48
N CYS A 289 -20.32 -5.52 3.87
CA CYS A 289 -20.28 -4.06 3.92
C CYS A 289 -19.57 -3.58 5.21
N PRO A 290 -18.41 -2.90 5.10
CA PRO A 290 -17.72 -2.37 6.29
C PRO A 290 -18.52 -1.26 6.98
N CYS A 291 -19.22 -0.43 6.22
CA CYS A 291 -20.03 0.66 6.76
C CYS A 291 -21.23 0.17 7.56
N CYS A 292 -21.91 -0.88 7.10
CA CYS A 292 -23.05 -1.46 7.82
C CYS A 292 -22.61 -2.47 8.89
N ASN A 293 -21.41 -3.03 8.78
CA ASN A 293 -20.84 -4.02 9.70
C ASN A 293 -21.86 -5.16 10.02
N ILE A 294 -22.11 -5.45 11.29
CA ILE A 294 -23.07 -6.47 11.74
C ILE A 294 -24.52 -6.16 11.37
N GLU A 295 -24.84 -4.89 11.09
CA GLU A 295 -26.16 -4.46 10.65
C GLU A 295 -26.37 -4.60 9.13
N THR A 296 -25.41 -5.21 8.42
CA THR A 296 -25.54 -5.49 6.99
C THR A 296 -26.80 -6.32 6.72
N LYS A 297 -27.74 -5.75 5.95
CA LYS A 297 -28.92 -6.46 5.46
C LYS A 297 -28.54 -7.24 4.21
N SER A 298 -28.39 -8.55 4.37
CA SER A 298 -28.09 -9.47 3.28
C SER A 298 -29.05 -10.66 3.25
N GLN A 299 -29.30 -11.13 2.03
CA GLN A 299 -30.17 -12.27 1.75
C GLN A 299 -29.41 -13.28 0.90
N TRP A 300 -29.44 -14.55 1.30
CA TRP A 300 -28.87 -15.62 0.49
C TRP A 300 -29.81 -15.96 -0.68
N LEU A 301 -29.30 -15.87 -1.90
CA LEU A 301 -30.01 -16.31 -3.10
C LEU A 301 -29.75 -17.80 -3.31
N LYS A 302 -30.67 -18.66 -2.83
CA LYS A 302 -30.53 -20.12 -2.82
C LYS A 302 -30.04 -20.72 -4.14
N TYR A 303 -30.60 -20.26 -5.27
CA TYR A 303 -30.25 -20.76 -6.61
C TYR A 303 -29.06 -20.06 -7.26
N GLY A 304 -28.70 -18.88 -6.76
CA GLY A 304 -27.58 -18.08 -7.30
C GLY A 304 -26.27 -18.23 -6.52
N GLY A 305 -26.28 -18.99 -5.42
CA GLY A 305 -25.08 -19.24 -4.60
C GLY A 305 -24.43 -17.99 -4.01
N LYS A 306 -25.17 -16.88 -3.86
CA LYS A 306 -24.58 -15.59 -3.47
C LYS A 306 -25.46 -14.79 -2.52
N TYR A 307 -24.82 -13.90 -1.75
CA TYR A 307 -25.52 -12.90 -0.96
C TYR A 307 -25.93 -11.71 -1.83
N CYS A 308 -27.18 -11.28 -1.69
CA CYS A 308 -27.72 -10.03 -2.22
C CYS A 308 -27.86 -9.02 -1.08
N PHE A 309 -27.53 -7.75 -1.33
CA PHE A 309 -27.59 -6.67 -0.33
C PHE A 309 -28.73 -5.71 -0.67
N THR A 310 -29.87 -5.88 -0.02
CA THR A 310 -31.12 -5.18 -0.38
C THR A 310 -31.42 -3.97 0.51
N GLY A 311 -30.76 -3.82 1.66
CA GLY A 311 -31.03 -2.74 2.62
C GLY A 311 -30.42 -1.38 2.28
N HIS A 312 -30.21 -1.03 1.01
CA HIS A 312 -29.61 0.24 0.60
C HIS A 312 -30.57 1.43 0.76
N ARG A 313 -31.88 1.19 0.80
CA ARG A 313 -32.91 2.24 0.94
C ARG A 313 -32.92 2.91 2.31
N ARG A 314 -32.34 2.26 3.33
CA ARG A 314 -32.20 2.83 4.69
C ARG A 314 -31.29 4.06 4.76
N PHE A 315 -30.54 4.37 3.69
CA PHE A 315 -29.72 5.57 3.57
C PHE A 315 -30.46 6.79 3.01
N LEU A 316 -31.70 6.62 2.54
CA LEU A 316 -32.54 7.73 2.05
C LEU A 316 -33.24 8.43 3.22
N PRO A 317 -33.72 9.67 3.07
CA PRO A 317 -34.59 10.32 4.07
C PRO A 317 -35.81 9.45 4.43
N MET A 318 -36.32 9.54 5.66
CA MET A 318 -37.42 8.69 6.16
C MET A 318 -38.73 8.85 5.36
N ASP A 319 -38.96 10.03 4.82
CA ASP A 319 -40.10 10.40 3.99
C ASP A 319 -39.89 10.10 2.49
N HIS A 320 -38.72 9.60 2.11
CA HIS A 320 -38.38 9.36 0.71
C HIS A 320 -39.26 8.25 0.08
N LYS A 321 -39.89 8.54 -1.08
CA LYS A 321 -40.84 7.65 -1.77
C LYS A 321 -40.34 6.21 -1.95
N PHE A 322 -39.07 6.02 -2.30
CA PHE A 322 -38.48 4.68 -2.53
C PHE A 322 -38.46 3.79 -1.28
N ARG A 323 -38.53 4.35 -0.06
CA ARG A 323 -38.67 3.53 1.16
C ARG A 323 -40.02 2.80 1.24
N ARG A 324 -41.06 3.33 0.58
CA ARG A 324 -42.41 2.72 0.53
C ARG A 324 -42.64 1.88 -0.73
N ASP A 325 -41.67 1.90 -1.64
CA ASP A 325 -41.74 1.19 -2.90
C ASP A 325 -41.43 -0.31 -2.70
N LYS A 326 -42.39 -1.16 -3.05
CA LYS A 326 -42.28 -2.62 -2.94
C LYS A 326 -41.60 -3.26 -4.17
N PHE A 327 -41.34 -2.52 -5.25
CA PHE A 327 -40.69 -3.05 -6.46
C PHE A 327 -39.24 -3.52 -6.22
N PHE A 328 -38.59 -3.07 -5.14
CA PHE A 328 -37.21 -3.43 -4.83
C PHE A 328 -37.07 -4.85 -4.25
N ASP A 329 -37.55 -5.07 -3.03
CA ASP A 329 -37.41 -6.34 -2.29
C ASP A 329 -38.75 -6.83 -1.71
N GLY A 330 -39.87 -6.27 -2.17
CA GLY A 330 -41.21 -6.58 -1.69
C GLY A 330 -41.55 -5.98 -0.33
N LYS A 331 -40.64 -5.22 0.31
CA LYS A 331 -40.82 -4.71 1.67
C LYS A 331 -40.79 -3.18 1.73
N TRP A 332 -41.40 -2.63 2.77
CA TRP A 332 -41.20 -1.24 3.16
C TRP A 332 -39.94 -1.13 4.01
N GLU A 333 -39.16 -0.07 3.80
CA GLU A 333 -37.90 0.17 4.52
C GLU A 333 -38.05 1.31 5.53
N TRP A 334 -38.28 0.93 6.79
CA TRP A 334 -38.41 1.86 7.92
C TRP A 334 -37.18 1.89 8.80
N ASP A 335 -36.18 1.05 8.54
CA ASP A 335 -34.98 1.03 9.37
C ASP A 335 -34.19 2.33 9.19
N ASN A 336 -33.56 2.76 10.29
CA ASN A 336 -32.63 3.88 10.29
C ASN A 336 -31.31 3.50 9.61
N VAL A 337 -30.53 4.49 9.18
CA VAL A 337 -29.14 4.32 8.75
C VAL A 337 -28.36 3.56 9.83
N PRO A 338 -27.53 2.55 9.50
CA PRO A 338 -26.71 1.88 10.50
C PRO A 338 -25.71 2.86 11.09
N ASN A 339 -25.37 2.68 12.36
CA ASN A 339 -24.40 3.54 13.00
C ASN A 339 -23.00 3.25 12.44
N TYR A 340 -22.37 4.27 11.85
CA TYR A 340 -20.97 4.16 11.44
C TYR A 340 -20.09 3.92 12.65
N LEU A 341 -19.24 2.89 12.59
CA LEU A 341 -18.28 2.65 13.64
C LEU A 341 -17.19 3.72 13.61
N THR A 342 -16.94 4.33 14.76
CA THR A 342 -15.77 5.18 14.95
C THR A 342 -14.51 4.32 14.99
N GLY A 343 -13.34 4.91 14.73
CA GLY A 343 -12.06 4.18 14.85
C GLY A 343 -11.85 3.54 16.24
N SER A 344 -12.30 4.20 17.32
CA SER A 344 -12.32 3.61 18.66
C SER A 344 -13.31 2.46 18.79
N GLY A 345 -14.48 2.54 18.14
CA GLY A 345 -15.46 1.46 18.08
C GLY A 345 -14.91 0.23 17.36
N VAL A 346 -14.16 0.43 16.26
CA VAL A 346 -13.46 -0.63 15.54
C VAL A 346 -12.42 -1.30 16.43
N LEU A 347 -11.57 -0.53 17.12
CA LEU A 347 -10.57 -1.07 18.04
C LEU A 347 -11.21 -1.90 19.16
N HIS A 348 -12.26 -1.37 19.79
CA HIS A 348 -13.01 -2.10 20.80
C HIS A 348 -13.63 -3.39 20.23
N GLN A 349 -14.14 -3.37 19.00
CA GLN A 349 -14.70 -4.56 18.34
C GLN A 349 -13.60 -5.61 18.08
N LEU A 350 -12.43 -5.19 17.61
CA LEU A 350 -11.29 -6.07 17.38
C LEU A 350 -10.79 -6.72 18.67
N ASP A 351 -10.74 -5.95 19.75
CA ASP A 351 -10.31 -6.44 21.07
C ASP A 351 -11.39 -7.38 21.68
N LYS A 352 -12.67 -6.99 21.61
CA LYS A 352 -13.80 -7.79 22.09
C LYS A 352 -13.89 -9.17 21.43
N TYR A 353 -13.56 -9.26 20.14
CA TYR A 353 -13.57 -10.52 19.40
C TYR A 353 -12.20 -11.21 19.35
N GLU A 354 -11.23 -10.72 20.11
CA GLU A 354 -9.87 -11.27 20.21
C GLU A 354 -9.24 -11.50 18.82
N ILE A 355 -9.44 -10.55 17.90
CA ILE A 355 -8.92 -10.67 16.55
C ILE A 355 -7.39 -10.54 16.58
N LEU A 356 -6.72 -11.61 16.19
CA LEU A 356 -5.26 -11.71 16.22
C LEU A 356 -4.59 -10.70 15.27
N THR A 357 -3.48 -10.11 15.73
CA THR A 357 -2.56 -9.26 14.97
C THR A 357 -1.56 -10.05 14.12
N GLU A 358 -1.17 -11.23 14.62
CA GLU A 358 -0.14 -12.08 14.01
C GLU A 358 -0.72 -13.45 13.68
N TYR A 359 -0.37 -14.00 12.51
CA TYR A 359 -0.69 -15.38 12.19
C TYR A 359 0.14 -16.29 13.10
N ARG A 360 -0.50 -17.12 13.92
CA ARG A 360 0.22 -18.16 14.67
C ARG A 360 0.53 -19.34 13.74
N LYS A 361 1.50 -20.18 14.13
CA LYS A 361 1.87 -21.41 13.41
C LYS A 361 0.64 -22.27 13.08
N GLU A 362 -0.31 -22.39 14.01
CA GLU A 362 -1.56 -23.14 13.83
C GLU A 362 -2.46 -22.57 12.71
N ASP A 363 -2.48 -21.24 12.53
CA ASP A 363 -3.31 -20.57 11.51
C ASP A 363 -2.76 -20.81 10.10
N LEU A 364 -1.43 -20.89 9.98
CA LEU A 364 -0.73 -21.21 8.74
C LEU A 364 -0.85 -22.70 8.38
N MET A 365 -0.74 -23.59 9.37
CA MET A 365 -0.89 -25.04 9.15
C MET A 365 -2.30 -25.44 8.71
N LYS A 366 -3.34 -24.75 9.20
CA LYS A 366 -4.72 -24.96 8.73
C LYS A 366 -4.85 -24.63 7.24
N LYS A 367 -4.23 -23.55 6.75
CA LYS A 367 -4.24 -23.20 5.32
C LYS A 367 -3.42 -24.18 4.47
N ILE A 368 -2.27 -24.66 4.96
CA ILE A 368 -1.45 -25.65 4.24
C ILE A 368 -2.22 -26.97 4.04
N LYS A 369 -2.95 -27.46 5.07
CA LYS A 369 -3.80 -28.64 4.94
C LYS A 369 -4.95 -28.47 3.93
N VAL A 370 -5.50 -27.27 3.79
CA VAL A 370 -6.52 -26.98 2.78
C VAL A 370 -5.90 -26.98 1.36
N SER A 371 -4.68 -26.46 1.21
CA SER A 371 -3.98 -26.42 -0.09
C SER A 371 -3.49 -27.80 -0.58
N SER A 372 -3.21 -28.74 0.31
CA SER A 372 -2.80 -30.11 -0.07
C SER A 372 -3.99 -31.02 -0.42
N VAL A 373 -5.21 -30.66 -0.01
CA VAL A 373 -6.43 -31.42 -0.33
C VAL A 373 -7.11 -30.92 -1.62
N LYS A 374 -6.81 -29.69 -2.09
CA LYS A 374 -7.43 -29.09 -3.29
C LYS A 374 -6.46 -28.91 -4.46
N ARG A 375 -5.95 -30.04 -4.95
CA ARG A 375 -5.50 -30.19 -6.34
C ARG A 375 -6.33 -31.27 -7.04
N ARG A 376 -7.66 -31.09 -7.03
CA ARG A 376 -8.60 -31.71 -7.96
C ARG A 376 -9.96 -31.01 -7.81
N ILE A 377 -10.19 -30.07 -8.74
CA ILE A 377 -11.51 -29.58 -9.17
C ILE A 377 -12.27 -28.73 -8.13
N GLU A 378 -12.84 -27.63 -8.63
CA GLU A 378 -13.64 -26.59 -7.97
C GLU A 378 -12.89 -25.49 -7.19
N GLU A 379 -12.96 -24.29 -7.78
CA GLU A 379 -12.79 -23.00 -7.12
C GLU A 379 -13.63 -22.96 -5.85
N ASP A 380 -12.96 -22.74 -4.74
CA ASP A 380 -13.49 -23.12 -3.47
C ASP A 380 -14.32 -22.00 -2.85
N ASP A 381 -15.60 -22.05 -3.22
CA ASP A 381 -16.73 -21.26 -2.76
C ASP A 381 -17.23 -21.66 -1.35
N GLU A 382 -16.33 -22.12 -0.46
CA GLU A 382 -16.69 -22.33 0.94
C GLU A 382 -16.14 -21.19 1.82
N PRO A 383 -17.00 -20.32 2.37
CA PRO A 383 -16.59 -19.46 3.46
C PRO A 383 -16.13 -20.39 4.59
N VAL A 384 -14.99 -20.09 5.20
CA VAL A 384 -14.68 -20.63 6.52
C VAL A 384 -15.82 -20.19 7.44
N ILE A 385 -16.83 -21.05 7.58
CA ILE A 385 -17.91 -20.89 8.54
C ILE A 385 -17.24 -21.15 9.89
N VAL A 386 -16.64 -20.10 10.45
CA VAL A 386 -16.47 -20.05 11.90
C VAL A 386 -17.88 -19.92 12.45
N LYS A 387 -18.50 -21.08 12.69
CA LYS A 387 -19.79 -21.21 13.37
C LYS A 387 -19.71 -20.32 14.61
N ASN A 388 -20.64 -19.36 14.71
CA ASN A 388 -20.84 -18.41 15.80
C ASN A 388 -20.10 -17.05 15.76
N LYS A 389 -19.45 -16.64 14.67
CA LYS A 389 -18.93 -15.25 14.58
C LYS A 389 -19.99 -14.26 14.11
N VAL A 390 -20.38 -13.34 14.99
CA VAL A 390 -21.28 -12.20 14.71
C VAL A 390 -20.53 -11.07 13.99
N HIS A 391 -19.44 -11.33 13.26
CA HIS A 391 -18.61 -10.29 12.64
C HIS A 391 -17.83 -10.80 11.42
N SER A 392 -17.29 -9.87 10.61
CA SER A 392 -16.53 -10.17 9.37
C SER A 392 -15.01 -9.92 9.45
N TRP A 393 -14.47 -9.52 10.61
CA TRP A 393 -13.03 -9.39 10.80
C TRP A 393 -12.25 -10.69 10.52
N LYS A 394 -11.27 -10.61 9.62
CA LYS A 394 -10.31 -11.70 9.33
C LYS A 394 -9.02 -11.56 10.12
N LYS A 395 -8.53 -10.32 10.28
CA LYS A 395 -7.26 -10.00 10.94
C LYS A 395 -7.28 -8.60 11.52
N LYS A 396 -6.56 -8.39 12.63
CA LYS A 396 -6.23 -7.06 13.14
C LYS A 396 -4.97 -6.57 12.42
N VAL A 397 -5.18 -5.80 11.36
CA VAL A 397 -4.11 -5.29 10.49
C VAL A 397 -3.31 -4.19 11.20
N TYR A 398 -2.02 -4.03 10.91
CA TYR A 398 -1.20 -2.94 11.48
C TYR A 398 -1.79 -1.52 11.26
N PHE A 399 -2.54 -1.31 10.18
CA PHE A 399 -3.31 -0.08 9.95
C PHE A 399 -4.40 0.18 10.99
N SER A 400 -4.92 -0.83 11.70
CA SER A 400 -5.97 -0.64 12.71
C SER A 400 -5.54 0.26 13.88
N ASN A 401 -4.24 0.29 14.18
CA ASN A 401 -3.65 1.17 15.20
C ASN A 401 -3.25 2.55 14.64
N PHE A 402 -3.52 2.81 13.35
CA PHE A 402 -3.15 4.04 12.68
C PHE A 402 -4.34 5.02 12.75
N ARG A 403 -4.27 5.99 13.66
CA ARG A 403 -5.36 6.93 14.00
C ARG A 403 -5.60 8.05 12.97
N ILE A 404 -4.96 8.00 11.81
CA ILE A 404 -4.88 9.13 10.88
C ILE A 404 -5.60 8.70 9.59
N GLY A 405 -6.79 9.25 9.37
CA GLY A 405 -7.66 8.91 8.25
C GLY A 405 -8.62 7.76 8.57
N SER A 406 -9.84 7.85 8.04
CA SER A 406 -10.85 6.79 8.13
C SER A 406 -10.49 5.68 7.13
N ILE A 407 -9.54 4.82 7.52
CA ILE A 407 -9.15 3.64 6.72
C ILE A 407 -10.16 2.48 6.90
N ILE A 408 -11.09 2.63 7.86
CA ILE A 408 -12.15 1.66 8.18
C ILE A 408 -13.48 2.38 8.28
#